data_AF-A0A173ZKE2-F1
#
_entry.id   AF-A0A173ZKE2-F1
#
_cell.length_a   1.000
_cell.length_b   1.000
_cell.length_c   1.000
_cell.angle_alpha   90.00
_cell.angle_beta   90.00
_cell.angle_gamma   90.00
#
_symmetry.space_group_name_H-M   'P 1'
#
loop_
_entity.id
_entity.type
_entity.pdbx_description
1 polymer ?
#
loop_
_entity_poly.entity_id
_entity_poly.type
_entity_poly.pdbx_seq_one_letter_code
_entity_poly.pdbx_strand_id
1 'polypeptide(L)'
;MIDEKRSETLLLERTLQRLFGETSYHVEKTPCRGKFRGHNDYSIVFGSGRKLFIGQDQRNYLNDLRKQIGLIQHFRDHQAENTEKIKAVLAAHDTPFCDVAVDISPYPGTNDLVVYGVVVLTHQSGTKLMYRETNMHYFLVSGDRDWHPFDECMAHLLKDACGERAYCKEVPLKSPPPEPAKRPQHRKGGPVR
;
A
#
# COMPACT_ATOMS: atom_id res chain seq x y z
N MET A 1 -33.42 4.58 3.76
CA MET A 1 -32.27 5.12 4.52
C MET A 1 -31.32 4.07 5.09
N ILE A 2 -31.73 3.10 5.92
CA ILE A 2 -30.78 2.09 6.47
C ILE A 2 -30.23 1.16 5.38
N ASP A 3 -31.12 0.65 4.52
CA ASP A 3 -30.72 -0.25 3.43
C ASP A 3 -29.88 0.45 2.35
N GLU A 4 -30.14 1.73 2.08
CA GLU A 4 -29.35 2.55 1.16
C GLU A 4 -27.92 2.76 1.69
N LYS A 5 -27.77 3.12 2.97
CA LYS A 5 -26.45 3.26 3.60
C LYS A 5 -25.69 1.94 3.62
N ARG A 6 -26.37 0.83 3.89
CA ARG A 6 -25.75 -0.50 3.85
C ARG A 6 -25.30 -0.88 2.44
N SER A 7 -26.14 -0.59 1.43
CA SER A 7 -25.83 -0.80 0.03
C SER A 7 -24.62 0.03 -0.43
N GLU A 8 -24.58 1.31 -0.04
CA GLU A 8 -23.46 2.20 -0.32
C GLU A 8 -22.16 1.70 0.32
N THR A 9 -22.18 1.36 1.61
CA THR A 9 -21.00 0.84 2.31
C THR A 9 -20.39 -0.36 1.57
N LEU A 10 -21.21 -1.35 1.19
CA LEU A 10 -20.75 -2.53 0.46
C LEU A 10 -20.18 -2.17 -0.93
N LEU A 11 -20.78 -1.20 -1.61
CA LEU A 11 -20.27 -0.70 -2.88
C LEU A 11 -18.88 -0.08 -2.70
N LEU A 12 -18.71 0.79 -1.71
CA LEU A 12 -17.45 1.48 -1.45
C LEU A 12 -16.34 0.50 -1.03
N GLU A 13 -16.64 -0.46 -0.16
CA GLU A 13 -15.69 -1.52 0.22
C GLU A 13 -15.21 -2.34 -1.00
N ARG A 14 -16.13 -2.73 -1.89
CA ARG A 14 -15.78 -3.44 -3.14
C ARG A 14 -14.98 -2.56 -4.10
N THR A 15 -15.26 -1.26 -4.14
CA THR A 15 -14.47 -0.30 -4.92
C THR A 15 -13.04 -0.22 -4.40
N LEU A 16 -12.85 -0.11 -3.07
CA LEU A 16 -11.51 -0.17 -2.47
C LEU A 16 -10.80 -1.48 -2.79
N GLN A 17 -11.48 -2.62 -2.66
CA GLN A 17 -10.93 -3.93 -3.04
C GLN A 17 -10.35 -3.90 -4.47
N ARG A 18 -11.11 -3.38 -5.44
CA ARG A 18 -10.66 -3.28 -6.84
C ARG A 18 -9.50 -2.31 -7.01
N LEU A 19 -9.56 -1.13 -6.42
CA LEU A 19 -8.53 -0.10 -6.55
C LEU A 19 -7.18 -0.53 -5.94
N PHE A 20 -7.22 -1.36 -4.89
CA PHE A 20 -6.02 -1.99 -4.33
C PHE A 20 -5.55 -3.23 -5.10
N GLY A 21 -6.29 -3.69 -6.13
CA GLY A 21 -5.94 -4.85 -6.95
C GLY A 21 -6.20 -6.19 -6.26
N GLU A 22 -7.20 -6.24 -5.38
CA GLU A 22 -7.52 -7.39 -4.54
C GLU A 22 -8.77 -8.14 -5.05
N THR A 23 -8.85 -9.43 -4.76
CA THR A 23 -9.95 -10.30 -5.23
C THR A 23 -10.99 -10.60 -4.16
N SER A 24 -10.65 -10.43 -2.89
CA SER A 24 -11.54 -10.60 -1.75
C SER A 24 -11.19 -9.64 -0.62
N TYR A 25 -12.13 -9.44 0.31
CA TYR A 25 -11.90 -8.70 1.54
C TYR A 25 -12.85 -9.15 2.66
N HIS A 26 -12.51 -8.80 3.89
CA HIS A 26 -13.42 -8.76 5.03
C HIS A 26 -13.16 -7.49 5.86
N VAL A 27 -14.15 -7.09 6.66
CA VAL A 27 -14.03 -5.96 7.57
C VAL A 27 -13.66 -6.47 8.96
N GLU A 28 -12.58 -5.94 9.51
CA GLU A 28 -12.19 -6.16 10.90
C GLU A 28 -12.61 -4.99 11.78
N LYS A 29 -13.10 -5.35 12.96
CA LYS A 29 -13.39 -4.43 14.06
C LYS A 29 -12.52 -4.82 15.24
N THR A 30 -11.63 -3.93 15.66
CA THR A 30 -10.74 -4.19 16.80
C THR A 30 -10.88 -3.09 17.85
N PRO A 31 -10.96 -3.41 19.16
CA PRO A 31 -10.94 -2.39 20.19
C PRO A 31 -9.65 -1.57 20.11
N CYS A 32 -9.77 -0.24 20.12
CA CYS A 32 -8.61 0.64 20.12
C CYS A 32 -7.87 0.51 21.46
N ARG A 33 -6.56 0.22 21.40
CA ARG A 33 -5.70 0.04 22.58
C ARG A 33 -4.86 1.27 22.93
N GLY A 34 -4.86 2.28 22.06
CA GLY A 34 -4.06 3.50 22.20
C GLY A 34 -4.78 4.62 22.96
N LYS A 35 -4.47 5.86 22.58
CA LYS A 35 -5.03 7.10 23.17
C LYS A 35 -6.56 7.14 23.18
N PHE A 36 -7.21 6.42 22.28
CA PHE A 36 -8.66 6.39 22.11
C PHE A 36 -9.27 5.09 22.67
N ARG A 37 -8.81 4.64 23.84
CA ARG A 37 -9.34 3.44 24.50
C ARG A 37 -10.85 3.58 24.72
N GLY A 38 -11.60 2.53 24.39
CA GLY A 38 -13.07 2.50 24.46
C GLY A 38 -13.75 2.67 23.09
N HIS A 39 -13.00 3.09 22.08
CA HIS A 39 -13.43 3.16 20.69
C HIS A 39 -13.08 1.87 19.93
N ASN A 40 -13.63 1.72 18.72
CA ASN A 40 -13.28 0.61 17.83
C ASN A 40 -12.64 1.11 16.55
N ASP A 41 -11.53 0.48 16.17
CA ASP A 41 -10.85 0.70 14.91
C ASP A 41 -11.46 -0.24 13.86
N TYR A 42 -11.77 0.31 12.69
CA TYR A 42 -12.33 -0.40 11.55
C TYR A 42 -11.29 -0.48 10.43
N SER A 43 -11.10 -1.67 9.89
CA SER A 43 -10.15 -1.91 8.80
C SER A 43 -10.73 -2.84 7.75
N ILE A 44 -10.34 -2.63 6.50
CA ILE A 44 -10.53 -3.63 5.44
C ILE A 44 -9.28 -4.50 5.39
N VAL A 45 -9.45 -5.81 5.54
CA VAL A 45 -8.40 -6.79 5.31
C VAL A 45 -8.66 -7.48 3.99
N PHE A 46 -7.70 -7.40 3.09
CA PHE A 46 -7.80 -7.98 1.76
C PHE A 46 -7.35 -9.45 1.73
N GLY A 47 -7.68 -10.16 0.65
CA GLY A 47 -7.33 -11.57 0.47
C GLY A 47 -5.81 -11.85 0.54
N SER A 48 -4.98 -10.88 0.15
CA SER A 48 -3.53 -10.97 0.32
C SER A 48 -3.03 -10.87 1.78
N GLY A 49 -3.92 -10.54 2.71
CA GLY A 49 -3.61 -10.21 4.10
C GLY A 49 -3.29 -8.73 4.32
N ARG A 50 -3.11 -7.93 3.26
CA ARG A 50 -2.92 -6.47 3.37
C ARG A 50 -4.11 -5.82 4.08
N LYS A 51 -3.83 -4.87 4.97
CA LYS A 51 -4.81 -4.26 5.87
C LYS A 51 -4.82 -2.75 5.68
N LEU A 52 -5.97 -2.21 5.28
CA LEU A 52 -6.22 -0.79 5.17
C LEU A 52 -7.04 -0.33 6.38
N PHE A 53 -6.46 0.54 7.20
CA PHE A 53 -7.22 1.22 8.23
C PHE A 53 -8.19 2.22 7.59
N ILE A 54 -9.47 2.11 7.92
CA ILE A 54 -10.50 3.02 7.41
C ILE A 54 -10.69 4.16 8.39
N GLY A 55 -11.01 3.84 9.63
CA GLY A 55 -11.33 4.88 10.60
C GLY A 55 -11.71 4.34 11.96
N GLN A 56 -11.97 5.27 12.87
CA GLN A 56 -12.39 4.98 14.22
C GLN A 56 -13.90 5.21 14.37
N ASP A 57 -14.54 4.28 15.05
CA ASP A 57 -15.98 4.18 15.28
C ASP A 57 -16.85 4.02 14.03
N GLN A 58 -17.94 3.26 14.21
CA GLN A 58 -18.86 2.93 13.14
C GLN A 58 -19.51 4.18 12.49
N ARG A 59 -19.63 5.27 13.24
CA ARG A 59 -20.28 6.50 12.77
C ARG A 59 -19.47 7.21 11.68
N ASN A 60 -18.14 7.06 11.70
CA ASN A 60 -17.24 7.70 10.74
C ASN A 60 -16.93 6.80 9.53
N TYR A 61 -17.09 5.48 9.70
CA TYR A 61 -16.71 4.47 8.71
C TYR A 61 -17.12 4.80 7.28
N LEU A 62 -18.38 5.21 7.05
CA LEU A 62 -18.86 5.54 5.70
C LEU A 62 -18.16 6.76 5.09
N ASN A 63 -17.92 7.80 5.88
CA ASN A 63 -17.22 9.01 5.41
C ASN A 63 -15.75 8.70 5.14
N ASP A 64 -15.13 7.88 5.99
CA ASP A 64 -13.74 7.48 5.83
C ASP A 64 -13.55 6.54 4.63
N LEU A 65 -14.51 5.65 4.33
CA LEU A 65 -14.52 4.88 3.09
C LEU A 65 -14.49 5.80 1.85
N ARG A 66 -15.37 6.82 1.82
CA ARG A 66 -15.42 7.78 0.72
C ARG A 66 -14.10 8.54 0.58
N LYS A 67 -13.51 8.97 1.71
CA LYS A 67 -12.20 9.63 1.73
C LYS A 67 -11.12 8.72 1.15
N GLN A 68 -11.02 7.47 1.62
CA GLN A 68 -10.03 6.51 1.13
C GLN A 68 -10.19 6.23 -0.36
N ILE A 69 -11.43 6.13 -0.87
CA ILE A 69 -11.68 5.99 -2.32
C ILE A 69 -11.13 7.17 -3.10
N GLY A 70 -11.39 8.41 -2.65
CA GLY A 70 -10.86 9.60 -3.32
C GLY A 70 -9.33 9.58 -3.42
N LEU A 71 -8.65 9.21 -2.34
CA LEU A 71 -7.19 9.13 -2.27
C LEU A 71 -6.62 8.05 -3.20
N ILE A 72 -7.14 6.82 -3.13
CA ILE A 72 -6.62 5.73 -3.97
C ILE A 72 -7.00 5.89 -5.44
N GLN A 73 -8.17 6.45 -5.74
CA GLN A 73 -8.55 6.75 -7.12
C GLN A 73 -7.59 7.78 -7.72
N HIS A 74 -7.33 8.89 -7.01
CA HIS A 74 -6.36 9.89 -7.45
C HIS A 74 -4.98 9.28 -7.69
N PHE A 75 -4.49 8.47 -6.73
CA PHE A 75 -3.22 7.77 -6.87
C PHE A 75 -3.17 6.92 -8.15
N ARG A 76 -4.21 6.13 -8.42
CA ARG A 76 -4.28 5.25 -9.60
C ARG A 76 -4.34 6.05 -10.91
N ASP A 77 -5.13 7.11 -10.94
CA ASP A 77 -5.30 7.95 -12.13
C ASP A 77 -3.98 8.64 -12.54
N HIS A 78 -3.13 8.98 -11.56
CA HIS A 78 -1.88 9.70 -11.79
C HIS A 78 -0.62 8.82 -11.60
N GLN A 79 -0.79 7.51 -11.40
CA GLN A 79 0.32 6.60 -11.08
C GLN A 79 1.41 6.61 -12.17
N ALA A 80 1.00 6.55 -13.43
CA ALA A 80 1.90 6.56 -14.58
C ALA A 80 2.57 7.94 -14.75
N GLU A 81 1.78 9.01 -14.67
CA GLU A 81 2.29 10.38 -14.77
C GLU A 81 3.35 10.68 -13.69
N ASN A 82 3.05 10.35 -12.43
CA ASN A 82 3.98 10.54 -11.32
C ASN A 82 5.23 9.67 -11.47
N THR A 83 5.09 8.45 -11.99
CA THR A 83 6.26 7.60 -12.30
C THR A 83 7.18 8.30 -13.31
N GLU A 84 6.64 8.81 -14.42
CA GLU A 84 7.42 9.48 -15.45
C GLU A 84 8.03 10.81 -14.96
N LYS A 85 7.29 11.61 -14.18
CA LYS A 85 7.81 12.84 -13.58
C LYS A 85 9.01 12.57 -12.66
N ILE A 86 8.87 11.60 -11.75
CA ILE A 86 9.94 11.23 -10.82
C ILE A 86 11.14 10.67 -11.60
N LYS A 87 10.88 9.84 -12.63
CA LYS A 87 11.91 9.29 -13.51
C LYS A 87 12.72 10.37 -14.21
N ALA A 88 12.05 11.38 -14.77
CA ALA A 88 12.70 12.50 -15.43
C ALA A 88 13.61 13.28 -14.48
N VAL A 89 13.16 13.53 -13.24
CA VAL A 89 13.99 14.23 -12.25
C VAL A 89 15.20 13.39 -11.84
N LEU A 90 15.03 12.08 -11.59
CA LEU A 90 16.14 11.20 -11.25
C LEU A 90 17.16 11.09 -12.38
N ALA A 91 16.72 11.03 -13.64
CA ALA A 91 17.58 10.98 -14.82
C ALA A 91 18.37 12.29 -15.05
N ALA A 92 17.83 13.43 -14.58
CA ALA A 92 18.52 14.72 -14.65
C ALA A 92 19.60 14.90 -13.57
N HIS A 93 19.70 13.96 -12.62
CA HIS A 93 20.67 14.00 -11.52
C HIS A 93 21.62 12.80 -11.61
N ASP A 94 22.83 12.95 -11.07
CA ASP A 94 23.80 11.86 -10.99
C ASP A 94 23.41 10.90 -9.86
N THR A 95 22.45 10.02 -10.16
CA THR A 95 21.97 8.99 -9.24
C THR A 95 22.28 7.60 -9.79
N PRO A 96 22.51 6.60 -8.91
CA PRO A 96 22.85 5.25 -9.36
C PRO A 96 21.61 4.41 -9.74
N PHE A 97 20.45 5.03 -9.92
CA PHE A 97 19.19 4.36 -10.24
C PHE A 97 18.87 4.48 -11.73
N CYS A 98 18.59 3.34 -12.36
CA CYS A 98 18.29 3.26 -13.79
C CYS A 98 16.80 3.21 -14.11
N ASP A 99 15.95 2.92 -13.12
CA ASP A 99 14.50 2.89 -13.29
C ASP A 99 13.77 3.23 -12.00
N VAL A 100 12.51 3.63 -12.13
CA VAL A 100 11.65 3.97 -11.00
C VAL A 100 10.21 3.59 -11.31
N ALA A 101 9.46 3.23 -10.27
CA ALA A 101 8.02 3.04 -10.34
C ALA A 101 7.34 3.61 -9.09
N VAL A 102 6.20 4.28 -9.27
CA VAL A 102 5.27 4.56 -8.17
C VAL A 102 4.40 3.33 -7.96
N ASP A 103 4.30 2.83 -6.72
CA ASP A 103 3.52 1.63 -6.42
C ASP A 103 2.87 1.68 -5.02
N ILE A 104 2.04 0.69 -4.73
CA ILE A 104 1.37 0.50 -3.44
C ILE A 104 2.07 -0.61 -2.67
N SER A 105 2.52 -0.31 -1.46
CA SER A 105 3.15 -1.32 -0.61
C SER A 105 2.79 -1.18 0.87
N PRO A 106 2.52 -2.29 1.59
CA PRO A 106 2.36 -2.25 3.04
C PRO A 106 3.68 -1.90 3.74
N TYR A 107 3.63 -1.50 5.00
CA TYR A 107 4.84 -1.24 5.79
C TYR A 107 5.72 -2.50 5.89
N PRO A 108 7.04 -2.42 5.66
CA PRO A 108 7.91 -3.59 5.72
C PRO A 108 7.81 -4.35 7.05
N GLY A 109 7.68 -5.67 6.98
CA GLY A 109 7.48 -6.54 8.15
C GLY A 109 6.04 -6.58 8.68
N THR A 110 5.12 -5.86 8.04
CA THR A 110 3.69 -5.81 8.39
C THR A 110 2.83 -5.95 7.14
N ASN A 111 1.51 -6.01 7.35
CA ASN A 111 0.53 -5.95 6.26
C ASN A 111 -0.18 -4.59 6.15
N ASP A 112 0.24 -3.59 6.93
CA ASP A 112 -0.53 -2.36 7.12
C ASP A 112 -0.30 -1.34 5.99
N LEU A 113 -1.40 -0.83 5.42
CA LEU A 113 -1.48 0.15 4.35
C LEU A 113 -1.82 1.55 4.89
N VAL A 114 -0.93 2.13 5.71
CA VAL A 114 -1.13 3.49 6.25
C VAL A 114 -0.54 4.54 5.33
N VAL A 115 0.76 4.43 5.03
CA VAL A 115 1.51 5.30 4.11
C VAL A 115 1.87 4.46 2.90
N TYR A 116 0.86 4.05 2.13
CA TYR A 116 0.98 2.94 1.19
C TYR A 116 1.58 3.32 -0.17
N GLY A 117 1.41 4.57 -0.60
CA GLY A 117 1.98 5.08 -1.84
C GLY A 117 3.48 5.26 -1.66
N VAL A 118 4.28 4.57 -2.48
CA VAL A 118 5.74 4.52 -2.37
C VAL A 118 6.39 4.72 -3.74
N VAL A 119 7.68 5.08 -3.71
CA VAL A 119 8.55 5.11 -4.88
C VAL A 119 9.50 3.92 -4.81
N VAL A 120 9.52 3.09 -5.85
CA VAL A 120 10.41 1.94 -5.97
C VAL A 120 11.52 2.29 -6.95
N LEU A 121 12.74 2.47 -6.44
CA LEU A 121 13.93 2.77 -7.20
C LEU A 121 14.64 1.47 -7.59
N THR A 122 15.06 1.34 -8.84
CA THR A 122 15.87 0.21 -9.32
C THR A 122 17.28 0.69 -9.59
N HIS A 123 18.23 0.17 -8.81
CA HIS A 123 19.65 0.46 -8.94
C HIS A 123 20.24 -0.23 -10.18
N GLN A 124 21.32 0.31 -10.74
CA GLN A 124 22.03 -0.27 -11.89
C GLN A 124 22.50 -1.72 -11.67
N SER A 125 22.73 -2.12 -10.41
CA SER A 125 23.04 -3.52 -10.03
C SER A 125 21.83 -4.46 -10.03
N GLY A 126 20.62 -3.96 -10.30
CA GLY A 126 19.37 -4.70 -10.20
C GLY A 126 18.71 -4.69 -8.81
N THR A 127 19.37 -4.12 -7.80
CA THR A 127 18.80 -3.97 -6.45
C THR A 127 17.60 -3.02 -6.47
N LYS A 128 16.52 -3.35 -5.75
CA LYS A 128 15.36 -2.46 -5.62
C LYS A 128 15.28 -1.85 -4.22
N LEU A 129 15.09 -0.53 -4.16
CA LEU A 129 14.85 0.21 -2.93
C LEU A 129 13.43 0.77 -2.94
N MET A 130 12.73 0.64 -1.83
CA MET A 130 11.47 1.33 -1.58
C MET A 130 11.75 2.58 -0.76
N TYR A 131 11.48 3.72 -1.36
CA TYR A 131 11.42 5.00 -0.67
C TYR A 131 10.00 5.23 -0.16
N ARG A 132 9.89 5.45 1.16
CA ARG A 132 8.62 5.75 1.83
C ARG A 132 8.79 6.91 2.79
N GLU A 133 8.37 8.06 2.33
CA GLU A 133 8.30 9.28 3.11
C GLU A 133 6.84 9.78 3.12
N THR A 134 6.42 10.42 4.21
CA THR A 134 5.02 10.78 4.47
C THR A 134 4.52 11.88 3.54
N ASN A 135 5.33 12.92 3.30
CA ASN A 135 5.00 14.01 2.38
C ASN A 135 4.92 13.50 0.95
N MET A 136 5.87 12.65 0.53
CA MET A 136 5.82 11.97 -0.78
C MET A 136 4.54 11.15 -0.91
N HIS A 137 4.14 10.39 0.12
CA HIS A 137 2.89 9.65 0.10
C HIS A 137 1.68 10.57 -0.12
N TYR A 138 1.59 11.67 0.64
CA TYR A 138 0.48 12.62 0.50
C TYR A 138 0.43 13.21 -0.91
N PHE A 139 1.57 13.69 -1.44
CA PHE A 139 1.65 14.14 -2.83
C PHE A 139 1.13 13.08 -3.81
N LEU A 140 1.52 11.81 -3.65
CA LEU A 140 1.11 10.75 -4.56
C LEU A 140 -0.41 10.44 -4.51
N VAL A 141 -1.09 10.69 -3.38
CA VAL A 141 -2.52 10.37 -3.21
C VAL A 141 -3.46 11.56 -3.31
N SER A 142 -2.94 12.80 -3.30
CA SER A 142 -3.77 14.02 -3.36
C SER A 142 -3.22 15.13 -4.28
N GLY A 143 -2.00 14.97 -4.81
CA GLY A 143 -1.30 15.96 -5.62
C GLY A 143 -0.91 17.20 -4.82
N ASP A 144 -0.80 18.33 -5.51
CA ASP A 144 -0.45 19.63 -4.90
C ASP A 144 -1.58 20.27 -4.06
N ARG A 145 -2.66 19.52 -3.77
CA ARG A 145 -3.76 20.03 -2.96
C ARG A 145 -3.41 20.15 -1.47
N ASP A 146 -2.42 19.39 -1.03
CA ASP A 146 -1.91 19.38 0.34
C ASP A 146 -0.66 20.25 0.49
N TRP A 147 -0.07 20.27 1.69
CA TRP A 147 1.08 21.11 2.04
C TRP A 147 2.43 20.58 1.52
N HIS A 148 2.42 19.73 0.49
CA HIS A 148 3.59 18.97 0.05
C HIS A 148 3.79 19.10 -1.46
N PRO A 149 4.39 20.20 -1.94
CA PRO A 149 4.61 20.43 -3.36
C PRO A 149 5.61 19.43 -3.92
N PHE A 150 5.44 19.08 -5.20
CA PHE A 150 6.31 18.12 -5.89
C PHE A 150 7.82 18.38 -5.70
N ASP A 151 8.26 19.63 -5.86
CA ASP A 151 9.68 19.99 -5.79
C ASP A 151 10.28 19.72 -4.40
N GLU A 152 9.51 19.93 -3.32
CA GLU A 152 9.95 19.62 -1.96
C GLU A 152 10.07 18.11 -1.77
N CYS A 153 9.06 17.35 -2.22
CA CYS A 153 9.10 15.89 -2.19
C CYS A 153 10.31 15.33 -2.96
N MET A 154 10.63 15.91 -4.12
CA MET A 154 11.77 15.50 -4.93
C MET A 154 13.11 15.86 -4.30
N ALA A 155 13.23 17.02 -3.65
CA ALA A 155 14.44 17.39 -2.92
C ALA A 155 14.77 16.38 -1.81
N HIS A 156 13.75 15.90 -1.10
CA HIS A 156 13.92 14.85 -0.09
C HIS A 156 14.26 13.48 -0.69
N LEU A 157 13.58 13.09 -1.78
CA LEU A 157 13.88 11.84 -2.48
C LEU A 157 15.32 11.81 -3.01
N LEU A 158 15.81 12.91 -3.58
CA LEU A 158 17.16 13.02 -4.14
C LEU A 158 18.24 12.88 -3.07
N LYS A 159 18.07 13.50 -1.89
CA LYS A 159 19.00 13.32 -0.76
C LYS A 159 19.15 11.85 -0.38
N ASP A 160 18.03 11.15 -0.32
CA ASP A 160 18.00 9.73 0.02
C ASP A 160 18.60 8.86 -1.09
N ALA A 161 18.31 9.20 -2.35
CA ALA A 161 18.87 8.53 -3.52
C ALA A 161 20.40 8.71 -3.61
N CYS A 162 20.93 9.85 -3.17
CA CYS A 162 22.36 10.16 -3.18
C CYS A 162 23.13 9.66 -1.94
N GLY A 163 22.47 9.00 -0.98
CA GLY A 163 23.18 8.24 0.06
C GLY A 163 22.68 8.40 1.50
N GLU A 164 21.84 9.39 1.80
CA GLU A 164 21.29 9.53 3.17
C GLU A 164 20.42 8.32 3.56
N ARG A 165 19.66 7.79 2.59
CA ARG A 165 18.81 6.60 2.70
C ARG A 165 17.92 6.58 3.97
N ALA A 166 17.49 7.74 4.48
CA ALA A 166 16.72 7.84 5.73
C ALA A 166 15.34 7.15 5.64
N TYR A 167 14.75 7.16 4.44
CA TYR A 167 13.44 6.62 4.10
C TYR A 167 13.51 5.48 3.07
N CYS A 168 14.70 5.07 2.66
CA CYS A 168 14.94 3.97 1.72
C CYS A 168 15.13 2.63 2.45
N LYS A 169 14.37 1.61 2.03
CA LYS A 169 14.56 0.23 2.49
C LYS A 169 14.74 -0.70 1.29
N GLU A 170 15.65 -1.66 1.40
CA GLU A 170 15.80 -2.69 0.37
C GLU A 170 14.55 -3.56 0.30
N VAL A 171 14.08 -3.78 -0.93
CA VAL A 171 12.95 -4.68 -1.21
C VAL A 171 13.54 -6.01 -1.64
N PRO A 172 13.21 -7.12 -0.96
CA PRO A 172 13.61 -8.43 -1.44
C PRO A 172 13.10 -8.63 -2.87
N LEU A 173 13.97 -9.02 -3.79
CA LEU A 173 13.56 -9.63 -5.05
C LEU A 173 12.67 -10.81 -4.65
N LYS A 174 11.40 -10.82 -5.08
CA LYS A 174 10.42 -11.86 -4.71
C LYS A 174 11.09 -13.23 -4.74
N SER A 175 11.17 -13.90 -3.59
CA SER A 175 11.49 -15.32 -3.55
C SER A 175 10.48 -16.06 -4.42
N PRO A 176 10.89 -17.10 -5.18
CA PRO A 176 9.95 -17.92 -5.92
C PRO A 176 8.83 -18.43 -4.98
N PRO A 177 7.60 -18.62 -5.48
CA PRO A 177 6.55 -19.22 -4.67
C PRO A 177 7.06 -20.52 -4.06
N PRO A 178 6.76 -20.81 -2.77
CA PRO A 178 7.10 -22.11 -2.21
C PRO A 178 6.49 -23.19 -3.10
N GLU A 179 7.29 -24.19 -3.49
CA GLU A 179 6.81 -25.35 -4.23
C GLU A 179 5.57 -25.92 -3.51
N PRO A 180 4.50 -26.28 -4.24
CA PRO A 180 3.35 -26.90 -3.62
C PRO A 180 3.82 -28.13 -2.84
N ALA A 181 3.59 -28.11 -1.52
CA ALA A 181 3.96 -29.20 -0.63
C ALA A 181 3.49 -30.52 -1.24
N LYS A 182 4.44 -31.43 -1.51
CA LYS A 182 4.14 -32.78 -1.97
C LYS A 182 3.19 -33.39 -0.95
N ARG A 183 1.94 -33.62 -1.36
CA ARG A 183 0.94 -34.29 -0.52
C ARG A 183 1.56 -35.58 0.02
N PRO A 184 1.45 -35.87 1.33
CA PRO A 184 1.86 -37.16 1.84
C PRO A 184 1.09 -38.24 1.06
N GLN A 185 1.81 -39.11 0.36
CA GLN A 185 1.21 -40.29 -0.23
C GLN A 185 0.66 -41.13 0.92
N HIS A 186 -0.66 -41.24 1.00
CA HIS A 186 -1.34 -42.19 1.87
C HIS A 186 -0.82 -43.58 1.51
N ARG A 187 0.05 -44.15 2.35
CA ARG A 187 0.37 -45.59 2.29
C ARG A 187 -0.94 -46.32 2.53
N LYS A 188 -1.49 -46.95 1.49
CA LYS A 188 -2.57 -47.92 1.61
C LYS A 188 -2.07 -49.00 2.59
N GLY A 189 -2.75 -49.11 3.73
CA GLY A 189 -2.53 -50.20 4.67
C GLY A 189 -2.73 -51.53 3.94
N GLY A 190 -1.72 -52.39 4.02
CA GLY A 190 -1.85 -53.78 3.62
C GLY A 190 -2.83 -54.51 4.55
N PRO A 191 -3.45 -55.60 4.08
CA PRO A 191 -4.46 -56.30 4.86
C PRO A 191 -3.82 -57.00 6.05
N VAL A 192 -4.43 -56.82 7.23
CA VAL A 192 -4.15 -57.61 8.43
C VAL A 192 -5.20 -58.73 8.48
N ARG A 193 -4.71 -59.95 8.27
CA ARG A 193 -5.35 -61.28 8.41
C ARG A 193 -6.56 -61.60 7.54
#